data_AF-A0A3F2UGZ1-F1
#
_entry.id   AF-A0A3F2UGZ1-F1
#
_cell.length_a   1.000
_cell.length_b   1.000
_cell.length_c   1.000
_cell.angle_alpha   90.00
_cell.angle_beta   90.00
_cell.angle_gamma   90.00
#
_symmetry.space_group_name_H-M   'P 1'
#
loop_
_entity.id
_entity.type
_entity.pdbx_description
1 polymer ?
#
loop_
_entity_poly.entity_id
_entity_poly.type
_entity_poly.pdbx_seq_one_letter_code
_entity_poly.pdbx_strand_id
1 'polypeptide(L)' 'MPFGSSVCVQISDSTKREVKSVRGACEILIDWPHSRRGPVYQVTMAALQSALAGKVTAEEAHDAFVAFAKHAGVLAT' A
#
# COMPACT_ATOMS: atom_id res chain seq x y z
N MET A 1 -12.25 -2.24 5.59
CA MET A 1 -12.03 -0.80 5.45
C MET A 1 -11.61 -0.50 4.01
N PRO A 2 -12.55 -0.04 3.17
CA PRO A 2 -12.25 0.37 1.79
C PRO A 2 -11.51 1.71 1.77
N PHE A 3 -10.80 1.98 0.69
CA PHE A 3 -10.26 3.31 0.40
C PHE A 3 -11.32 4.16 -0.30
N GLY A 4 -11.20 5.49 -0.19
CA GLY A 4 -12.02 6.43 -0.96
C GLY A 4 -11.75 6.37 -2.46
N SER A 5 -10.51 6.04 -2.83
CA SER A 5 -10.04 5.86 -4.21
C SER A 5 -9.20 4.58 -4.35
N SER A 6 -9.30 3.94 -5.51
CA SER A 6 -8.44 2.79 -5.85
C SER A 6 -7.00 3.24 -6.09
N VAL A 7 -6.03 2.41 -5.71
CA VAL A 7 -4.61 2.58 -6.04
C VAL A 7 -4.18 1.45 -6.97
N CYS A 8 -3.65 1.79 -8.14
CA CYS A 8 -3.08 0.81 -9.07
C CYS A 8 -1.57 0.68 -8.83
N VAL A 9 -1.11 -0.54 -8.55
CA VAL A 9 0.32 -0.85 -8.40
C VAL A 9 0.78 -1.82 -9.48
N GLN A 10 1.94 -1.55 -10.07
CA GLN A 10 2.60 -2.41 -11.03
C GLN A 10 3.49 -3.41 -10.29
N ILE A 11 3.07 -4.68 -10.25
CA ILE A 11 3.79 -5.75 -9.55
C ILE A 11 4.90 -6.32 -10.46
N SER A 12 4.62 -6.39 -11.77
CA SER A 12 5.54 -6.87 -12.82
C SER A 12 5.29 -6.08 -14.11
N ASP A 13 6.17 -6.20 -15.10
CA ASP A 13 6.12 -5.45 -16.37
C ASP A 13 4.78 -5.53 -17.12
N SER A 14 4.01 -6.61 -16.92
CA SER A 14 2.69 -6.82 -17.56
C SER A 14 1.53 -6.89 -16.56
N THR A 15 1.78 -6.78 -15.25
CA THR A 15 0.76 -7.04 -14.22
C THR A 15 0.55 -5.81 -13.34
N LYS A 16 -0.62 -5.19 -13.49
CA LYS A 16 -1.14 -4.16 -12.59
C LYS A 16 -2.16 -4.80 -11.64
N ARG A 17 -2.11 -4.40 -10.37
CA ARG A 17 -3.09 -4.82 -9.36
C ARG A 17 -3.79 -3.58 -8.81
N GLU A 18 -5.11 -3.59 -8.90
CA GLU A 18 -5.96 -2.54 -8.34
C GLU A 18 -6.25 -2.85 -6.87
N VAL A 19 -5.98 -1.89 -5.99
CA VAL A 19 -6.15 -2.00 -4.55
C VAL A 19 -7.23 -1.01 -4.09
N LYS A 20 -8.34 -1.54 -3.56
CA LYS A 20 -9.50 -0.75 -3.12
C LYS A 20 -9.68 -0.67 -1.61
N SER A 21 -8.76 -1.26 -0.85
CA SER A 21 -8.92 -1.38 0.61
C SER A 21 -7.58 -1.49 1.33
N VAL A 22 -7.59 -1.12 2.61
CA VAL A 22 -6.45 -1.25 3.53
C VAL A 22 -5.94 -2.70 3.56
N ARG A 23 -6.86 -3.67 3.56
CA ARG A 23 -6.51 -5.10 3.58
C ARG A 23 -5.79 -5.52 2.29
N GLY A 24 -6.30 -5.08 1.14
CA GLY A 24 -5.62 -5.34 -0.15
C GLY A 24 -4.23 -4.71 -0.21
N ALA A 25 -4.05 -3.52 0.37
CA ALA A 25 -2.74 -2.88 0.46
C ALA A 25 -1.77 -3.68 1.35
N CYS A 26 -2.26 -4.21 2.48
CA CYS A 26 -1.47 -5.10 3.34
C CYS A 26 -1.01 -6.36 2.59
N GLU A 27 -1.89 -7.00 1.80
CA GLU A 27 -1.53 -8.17 0.99
C GLU A 27 -0.36 -7.87 0.04
N ILE A 28 -0.41 -6.73 -0.68
CA ILE A 28 0.70 -6.31 -1.55
C ILE A 28 2.01 -6.17 -0.78
N LEU A 29 1.98 -5.58 0.41
CA LEU A 29 3.16 -5.39 1.25
C LEU A 29 3.65 -6.72 1.87
N ILE A 30 2.76 -7.65 2.20
CA ILE A 30 3.15 -8.97 2.69
C ILE A 30 3.91 -9.74 1.59
N ASP A 31 3.44 -9.65 0.35
CA ASP A 31 4.07 -10.28 -0.82
C ASP A 31 5.31 -9.51 -1.32
N TRP A 32 5.57 -8.31 -0.79
CA TRP A 32 6.67 -7.47 -1.25
C TRP A 32 8.05 -8.10 -0.94
N PRO A 33 8.97 -8.18 -1.90
CA PRO A 33 10.24 -8.89 -1.70
C PRO A 33 11.08 -8.27 -0.58
N HIS A 34 11.60 -9.12 0.31
CA HIS A 34 12.37 -8.71 1.50
C HIS A 34 13.54 -7.77 1.17
N SER A 35 14.23 -8.00 0.04
CA SER A 35 15.35 -7.17 -0.42
C SER A 35 14.94 -5.73 -0.77
N ARG A 36 13.66 -5.47 -1.05
CA ARG A 36 13.11 -4.14 -1.35
C ARG A 36 12.31 -3.55 -0.18
N ARG A 37 12.33 -4.18 1.00
CA ARG A 37 11.69 -3.65 2.21
C ARG A 37 12.61 -2.66 2.90
N GLY A 38 12.43 -1.37 2.60
CA GLY A 38 13.14 -0.26 3.26
C GLY A 38 12.35 0.37 4.41
N PRO A 39 12.80 1.52 4.93
CA PRO A 39 12.08 2.26 5.98
C PRO A 39 10.65 2.64 5.58
N VAL A 40 10.43 2.99 4.31
CA VAL A 40 9.09 3.34 3.77
C VAL A 40 8.12 2.17 3.88
N TYR A 41 8.60 0.93 3.69
CA TYR A 41 7.79 -0.27 3.89
C TYR A 41 7.23 -0.37 5.31
N GLN A 42 8.09 -0.16 6.31
CA GLN A 42 7.72 -0.30 7.72
C GLN A 42 6.71 0.77 8.13
N VAL A 43 6.95 2.02 7.71
CA VAL A 43 6.05 3.15 7.96
C VAL A 43 4.67 2.90 7.33
N THR A 44 4.61 2.47 6.08
CA THR A 44 3.35 2.16 5.41
C THR A 44 2.63 0.98 6.04
N MET A 45 3.33 -0.11 6.36
CA MET A 45 2.73 -1.27 7.03
C MET A 45 2.14 -0.87 8.40
N ALA A 46 2.87 -0.06 9.18
CA ALA A 46 2.39 0.43 10.47
C ALA A 46 1.12 1.30 10.33
N ALA A 47 1.07 2.16 9.30
CA ALA A 47 -0.12 2.97 9.01
C ALA A 47 -1.33 2.11 8.64
N LEU A 48 -1.15 1.12 7.76
CA LEU A 48 -2.22 0.20 7.37
C LEU A 48 -2.74 -0.64 8.56
N GLN A 49 -1.84 -1.16 9.39
CA GLN A 49 -2.21 -1.89 10.61
C GLN A 49 -2.93 -0.99 11.62
N SER A 50 -2.50 0.27 11.76
CA SER A 50 -3.16 1.25 12.61
C SER A 50 -4.58 1.56 12.12
N ALA A 51 -4.79 1.61 10.80
CA ALA A 51 -6.11 1.80 10.21
C ALA A 51 -7.02 0.58 10.47
N LEU A 52 -6.50 -0.64 10.34
CA LEU A 52 -7.23 -1.86 10.69
C LEU A 52 -7.59 -1.92 12.18
N ALA A 53 -6.75 -1.34 13.05
CA ALA A 53 -7.01 -1.19 14.48
C ALA A 53 -7.92 0.00 14.83
N GLY A 54 -8.38 0.78 13.84
CA GLY A 54 -9.23 1.95 14.04
C GLY A 54 -8.54 3.15 14.67
N LYS A 55 -7.20 3.20 14.65
CA LYS A 55 -6.39 4.29 15.23
C LYS A 55 -6.15 5.45 14.27
N VAL A 56 -6.18 5.18 12.96
CA VAL A 56 -6.06 6.18 11.89
C VAL A 56 -7.14 5.93 10.84
N THR A 57 -7.36 6.92 9.97
CA THR A 57 -8.39 6.86 8.94
C THR A 57 -7.98 6.00 7.73
N ALA A 58 -8.97 5.60 6.93
CA ALA A 58 -8.72 4.91 5.67
C ALA A 58 -7.95 5.78 4.65
N GLU A 59 -8.15 7.11 4.70
CA GLU A 59 -7.45 8.08 3.86
C GLU A 59 -5.98 8.19 4.23
N GLU A 60 -5.63 8.27 5.52
CA GLU A 60 -4.22 8.26 5.96
C GLU A 60 -3.49 6.97 5.55
N ALA A 61 -4.17 5.83 5.68
CA ALA A 61 -3.66 4.54 5.20
C ALA A 61 -3.50 4.49 3.68
N HIS A 62 -4.45 5.07 2.93
CA HIS A 62 -4.38 5.18 1.48
C HIS A 62 -3.17 6.03 1.06
N ASP A 63 -2.99 7.20 1.66
CA ASP A 63 -1.91 8.13 1.31
C ASP A 63 -0.53 7.54 1.64
N ALA A 64 -0.41 6.83 2.77
CA ALA A 64 0.80 6.08 3.10
C ALA A 64 1.12 4.99 2.07
N PHE A 65 0.09 4.32 1.52
CA PHE A 65 0.27 3.31 0.48
C PHE A 65 0.64 3.92 -0.87
N VAL A 66 0.02 5.05 -1.26
CA VAL A 66 0.38 5.81 -2.47
C VAL A 66 1.83 6.31 -2.37
N ALA A 67 2.24 6.83 -1.22
CA ALA A 67 3.62 7.27 -0.97
C ALA A 67 4.61 6.11 -1.14
N PHE A 68 4.28 4.92 -0.60
CA PHE A 68 5.06 3.71 -0.82
C PHE A 68 5.15 3.35 -2.31
N ALA A 69 4.02 3.30 -3.02
CA ALA A 69 3.99 2.94 -4.43
C ALA A 69 4.84 3.90 -5.29
N LYS A 70 4.80 5.21 -4.98
CA LYS A 70 5.67 6.21 -5.60
C LYS A 70 7.14 5.96 -5.29
N HIS A 71 7.48 5.76 -4.03
CA HIS A 71 8.86 5.52 -3.59
C HIS A 71 9.45 4.23 -4.18
N ALA A 72 8.64 3.17 -4.27
CA ALA A 72 9.02 1.90 -4.85
C ALA A 72 9.06 1.90 -6.39
N GLY A 73 8.62 2.99 -7.04
CA GLY A 73 8.55 3.11 -8.49
C GLY A 73 7.51 2.20 -9.15
N VAL A 74 6.45 1.85 -8.41
CA VAL A 74 5.40 0.91 -8.87
C VAL A 74 4.02 1.54 -8.92
N LEU A 75 3.88 2.83 -8.64
CA LEU A 75 2.60 3.51 -8.84
C LEU A 75 2.27 3.53 -10.33
N ALA A 76 1.16 2.88 -10.71
CA ALA A 76 0.61 2.97 -12.05
C ALA A 76 -0.47 4.06 -12.07
N THR A 77 -0.20 5.13 -12.81
CA THR A 77 -1.17 6.19 -13.11
C THR A 77 -2.23 5.72 -14.11
#